data_AF-A0A7S4D5M7-F1
#
_entry.id   AF-A0A7S4D5M7-F1
#
_cell.length_a   1.000
_cell.length_b   1.000
_cell.length_c   1.000
_cell.angle_alpha   90.00
_cell.angle_beta   90.00
_cell.angle_gamma   90.00
#
_symmetry.space_group_name_H-M   'P 1'
#
loop_
_entity.id
_entity.type
_entity.pdbx_description
1 polymer ?
#
loop_
_entity_poly.entity_id
_entity_poly.type
_entity_poly.pdbx_seq_one_letter_code
_entity_poly.pdbx_strand_id
1 'polypeptide(L)'
;GWRDELQLFVSMALWGNKMDLSLWPVDLNAGSSNIKEAFAKIMAQGTEKLLADNSEELLDFICSKETLARVDVVVDNAGFELFTDLCLAHTLLAAGAARKIVFQLKAHPTFVSDAREADMLWMIKTLSGLNKDQYPACQAIGEVWQGLVASGRWELREDFFWCQPNPFWEMPDSLRNDLSENSSLVFVKGDANYRRLLGDRHWPLDTPFSDVCNYFPTKVCALRTLKGEVGCGLPAARVAALRAAEAVVRAEG
;
A
#
# COMPACT_ATOMS: atom_id res chain seq x y z
N GLY A 1 -7.26 16.80 -10.74
CA GLY A 1 -8.16 16.97 -9.58
C GLY A 1 -7.79 15.96 -8.51
N TRP A 2 -8.46 15.94 -7.34
CA TRP A 2 -8.07 15.01 -6.25
C TRP A 2 -8.13 13.52 -6.65
N ARG A 3 -8.95 13.16 -7.67
CA ARG A 3 -8.96 11.81 -8.27
C ARG A 3 -7.62 11.44 -8.91
N ASP A 4 -7.03 12.32 -9.70
CA ASP A 4 -5.74 12.07 -10.37
C ASP A 4 -4.61 12.00 -9.34
N GLU A 5 -4.68 12.85 -8.30
CA GLU A 5 -3.75 12.79 -7.16
C GLU A 5 -3.88 11.46 -6.42
N LEU A 6 -5.10 10.99 -6.18
CA LEU A 6 -5.32 9.69 -5.55
C LEU A 6 -4.75 8.54 -6.40
N GLN A 7 -4.98 8.55 -7.72
CA GLN A 7 -4.41 7.54 -8.63
C GLN A 7 -2.88 7.52 -8.57
N LEU A 8 -2.27 8.71 -8.55
CA LEU A 8 -0.83 8.87 -8.40
C LEU A 8 -0.34 8.26 -7.09
N PHE A 9 -0.97 8.58 -5.95
CA PHE A 9 -0.54 8.08 -4.65
C PHE A 9 -0.82 6.58 -4.43
N VAL A 10 -1.87 6.02 -5.03
CA VAL A 10 -2.10 4.57 -5.07
C VAL A 10 -0.94 3.87 -5.80
N SER A 11 -0.53 4.44 -6.93
CA SER A 11 0.59 3.91 -7.71
C SER A 11 1.93 4.07 -6.97
N MET A 12 2.14 5.18 -6.26
CA MET A 12 3.31 5.37 -5.39
C MET A 12 3.35 4.36 -4.25
N ALA A 13 2.21 4.08 -3.62
CA ALA A 13 2.10 3.08 -2.56
C ALA A 13 2.42 1.68 -3.10
N LEU A 14 2.00 1.35 -4.33
CA LEU A 14 2.34 0.08 -4.99
C LEU A 14 3.85 -0.06 -5.26
N TRP A 15 4.46 0.99 -5.80
CA TRP A 15 5.86 0.95 -6.27
C TRP A 15 6.89 1.40 -5.24
N GLY A 16 6.48 1.79 -4.02
CA GLY A 16 7.37 2.33 -2.98
C GLY A 16 8.62 1.47 -2.75
N ASN A 17 8.45 0.15 -2.69
CA ASN A 17 9.55 -0.81 -2.58
C ASN A 17 10.58 -0.75 -3.72
N LYS A 18 10.15 -0.54 -4.96
CA LYS A 18 11.05 -0.39 -6.11
C LYS A 18 11.61 1.02 -6.24
N MET A 19 10.81 2.03 -5.91
CA MET A 19 11.22 3.42 -5.95
C MET A 19 12.40 3.66 -5.02
N ASP A 20 12.41 3.07 -3.82
CA ASP A 20 13.53 3.17 -2.90
C ASP A 20 14.86 2.72 -3.54
N LEU A 21 14.86 1.55 -4.19
CA LEU A 21 16.03 0.97 -4.85
C LEU A 21 16.46 1.70 -6.13
N SER A 22 15.50 2.26 -6.88
CA SER A 22 15.73 2.85 -8.21
C SER A 22 15.89 4.37 -8.23
N LEU A 23 15.43 5.08 -7.19
CA LEU A 23 15.72 6.50 -6.99
C LEU A 23 17.14 6.72 -6.45
N TRP A 24 17.77 5.69 -5.88
CA TRP A 24 19.08 5.75 -5.23
C TRP A 24 20.35 5.43 -6.05
N PRO A 25 20.39 5.47 -7.40
CA PRO A 25 21.66 5.51 -8.15
C PRO A 25 21.89 6.80 -8.94
N VAL A 26 21.44 7.97 -8.46
CA VAL A 26 21.72 9.26 -9.14
C VAL A 26 22.39 10.23 -8.17
N ASP A 27 23.69 10.42 -8.40
CA ASP A 27 24.51 11.57 -8.04
C ASP A 27 23.72 12.73 -7.40
N LEU A 28 23.94 12.96 -6.11
CA LEU A 28 23.28 14.00 -5.29
C LEU A 28 23.47 15.44 -5.81
N ASN A 29 24.15 15.61 -6.94
CA ASN A 29 24.38 16.84 -7.69
C ASN A 29 23.35 17.09 -8.82
N ALA A 30 22.45 16.14 -9.10
CA ALA A 30 21.42 16.30 -10.12
C ALA A 30 20.24 17.13 -9.59
N GLY A 31 19.94 18.25 -10.25
CA GLY A 31 18.85 19.16 -9.86
C GLY A 31 17.45 18.51 -9.84
N SER A 32 16.48 19.20 -9.24
CA SER A 32 15.10 18.74 -9.02
C SER A 32 14.32 18.32 -10.28
N SER A 33 14.75 18.75 -11.48
CA SER A 33 14.21 18.30 -12.76
C SER A 33 14.47 16.81 -13.01
N ASN A 34 15.66 16.30 -12.66
CA ASN A 34 16.05 14.91 -12.92
C ASN A 34 15.27 13.92 -12.03
N ILE A 35 14.89 14.33 -10.81
CA ILE A 35 14.09 13.50 -9.90
C ILE A 35 12.65 13.36 -10.41
N LYS A 36 12.06 14.45 -10.92
CA LYS A 36 10.70 14.40 -11.50
C LYS A 36 10.64 13.51 -12.75
N GLU A 37 11.64 13.61 -13.62
CA GLU A 37 11.74 12.77 -14.81
C GLU A 37 11.99 11.29 -14.45
N ALA A 38 12.88 11.01 -13.50
CA ALA A 38 13.12 9.65 -13.01
C ALA A 38 11.85 9.05 -12.41
N PHE A 39 11.13 9.82 -11.61
CA PHE A 39 9.86 9.41 -11.03
C PHE A 39 8.79 9.14 -12.10
N ALA A 40 8.62 10.04 -13.07
CA ALA A 40 7.69 9.84 -14.19
C ALA A 40 8.03 8.59 -15.01
N LYS A 41 9.32 8.32 -15.22
CA LYS A 41 9.80 7.12 -15.91
C LYS A 41 9.51 5.84 -15.12
N ILE A 42 9.73 5.83 -13.81
CA ILE A 42 9.40 4.69 -12.94
C ILE A 42 7.89 4.40 -13.01
N MET A 43 7.06 5.44 -12.97
CA MET A 43 5.62 5.31 -13.06
C MET A 43 5.17 4.72 -14.40
N ALA A 44 5.69 5.26 -15.52
CA ALA A 44 5.39 4.75 -16.86
C ALA A 44 5.80 3.28 -17.04
N GLN A 45 7.02 2.94 -16.61
CA GLN A 45 7.52 1.55 -16.64
C GLN A 45 6.74 0.63 -15.69
N GLY A 46 6.27 1.15 -14.57
CA GLY A 46 5.43 0.44 -13.62
C GLY A 46 4.11 0.02 -14.28
N THR A 47 3.44 0.94 -14.97
CA THR A 47 2.17 0.67 -15.67
C THR A 47 2.30 -0.47 -16.69
N GLU A 48 3.39 -0.50 -17.47
CA GLU A 48 3.64 -1.60 -18.44
C GLU A 48 3.83 -2.97 -17.78
N LYS A 49 4.27 -2.99 -16.51
CA LYS A 49 4.54 -4.19 -15.73
C LYS A 49 3.35 -4.66 -14.89
N LEU A 50 2.24 -3.93 -14.85
CA LEU A 50 1.03 -4.38 -14.14
C LEU A 50 0.47 -5.66 -14.79
N LEU A 51 0.30 -6.69 -13.97
CA LEU A 51 -0.29 -7.96 -14.40
C LEU A 51 -1.82 -7.97 -14.24
N ALA A 52 -2.31 -7.26 -13.23
CA ALA A 52 -3.71 -6.97 -12.97
C ALA A 52 -3.80 -5.51 -12.49
N ASP A 53 -4.81 -4.79 -12.95
CA ASP A 53 -5.02 -3.39 -12.62
C ASP A 53 -6.53 -3.13 -12.43
N ASN A 54 -6.91 -2.89 -11.17
CA ASN A 54 -8.26 -2.51 -10.76
C ASN A 54 -8.31 -1.05 -10.27
N SER A 55 -7.37 -0.20 -10.69
CA SER A 55 -7.27 1.19 -10.24
C SER A 55 -8.53 2.00 -10.55
N GLU A 56 -9.10 1.89 -11.75
CA GLU A 56 -10.36 2.58 -12.07
C GLU A 56 -11.53 2.12 -11.21
N GLU A 57 -11.65 0.81 -10.94
CA GLU A 57 -12.69 0.27 -10.05
C GLU A 57 -12.55 0.80 -8.62
N LEU A 58 -11.30 0.88 -8.12
CA LEU A 58 -10.98 1.48 -6.83
C LEU A 58 -11.36 2.97 -6.79
N LEU A 59 -10.94 3.73 -7.81
CA LEU A 59 -11.21 5.17 -7.88
C LEU A 59 -12.70 5.45 -8.00
N ASP A 60 -13.43 4.70 -8.82
CA ASP A 60 -14.88 4.80 -8.95
C ASP A 60 -15.57 4.49 -7.63
N PHE A 61 -15.14 3.42 -6.94
CA PHE A 61 -15.67 3.12 -5.62
C PHE A 61 -15.46 4.27 -4.64
N ILE A 62 -14.23 4.79 -4.51
CA ILE A 62 -13.92 5.88 -3.57
C ILE A 62 -14.67 7.17 -3.96
N CYS A 63 -14.66 7.55 -5.22
CA CYS A 63 -15.34 8.76 -5.71
C CYS A 63 -16.87 8.66 -5.69
N SER A 64 -17.45 7.45 -5.69
CA SER A 64 -18.90 7.24 -5.56
C SER A 64 -19.43 7.53 -4.15
N LYS A 65 -18.55 7.63 -3.16
CA LYS A 65 -18.90 7.91 -1.77
C LYS A 65 -18.68 9.39 -1.47
N GLU A 66 -19.54 9.94 -0.62
CA GLU A 66 -19.31 11.28 -0.05
C GLU A 66 -18.03 11.27 0.80
N THR A 67 -17.91 10.28 1.69
CA THR A 67 -16.72 10.03 2.49
C THR A 67 -16.76 8.63 3.10
N LEU A 68 -15.62 7.94 3.13
CA LEU A 68 -15.45 6.66 3.81
C LEU A 68 -15.29 6.90 5.32
N ALA A 69 -16.01 6.13 6.14
CA ALA A 69 -15.95 6.29 7.60
C ALA A 69 -14.55 6.00 8.14
N ARG A 70 -13.93 4.92 7.66
CA ARG A 70 -12.58 4.48 8.00
C ARG A 70 -11.99 3.71 6.83
N VAL A 71 -10.71 3.92 6.59
CA VAL A 71 -9.88 3.12 5.69
C VAL A 71 -8.75 2.51 6.51
N ASP A 72 -8.46 1.23 6.29
CA ASP A 72 -7.32 0.56 6.91
C ASP A 72 -6.19 0.35 5.93
N VAL A 73 -4.96 0.37 6.43
CA VAL A 73 -3.75 0.02 5.68
C VAL A 73 -3.00 -1.05 6.44
N VAL A 74 -3.01 -2.29 5.93
CA VAL A 74 -2.13 -3.37 6.37
C VAL A 74 -0.77 -3.15 5.72
N VAL A 75 0.15 -2.60 6.49
CA VAL A 75 1.47 -2.17 6.01
C VAL A 75 2.40 -3.37 5.74
N ASP A 76 3.36 -3.16 4.85
CA ASP A 76 4.45 -4.10 4.56
C ASP A 76 5.73 -3.57 5.21
N ASN A 77 6.60 -2.88 4.46
CA ASN A 77 7.89 -2.41 4.96
C ASN A 77 7.85 -1.00 5.56
N ALA A 78 8.78 -0.73 6.48
CA ALA A 78 9.17 0.58 6.96
C ALA A 78 9.93 1.37 5.86
N GLY A 79 10.47 2.54 6.21
CA GLY A 79 11.25 3.35 5.28
C GLY A 79 10.39 3.96 4.16
N PHE A 80 10.90 3.98 2.93
CA PHE A 80 10.23 4.70 1.84
C PHE A 80 8.89 4.10 1.41
N GLU A 81 8.69 2.78 1.55
CA GLU A 81 7.37 2.18 1.31
C GLU A 81 6.33 2.70 2.32
N LEU A 82 6.66 2.68 3.63
CA LEU A 82 5.79 3.26 4.64
C LEU A 82 5.51 4.75 4.35
N PHE A 83 6.53 5.52 3.94
CA PHE A 83 6.33 6.92 3.56
C PHE A 83 5.30 7.08 2.44
N THR A 84 5.34 6.26 1.39
CA THR A 84 4.36 6.36 0.30
C THR A 84 2.95 5.92 0.74
N ASP A 85 2.85 4.97 1.68
CA ASP A 85 1.58 4.61 2.33
C ASP A 85 1.00 5.77 3.14
N LEU A 86 1.84 6.51 3.88
CA LEU A 86 1.45 7.72 4.61
C LEU A 86 0.99 8.83 3.67
N CYS A 87 1.62 8.99 2.50
CA CYS A 87 1.16 9.91 1.48
C CYS A 87 -0.22 9.54 0.93
N LEU A 88 -0.47 8.26 0.62
CA LEU A 88 -1.80 7.79 0.20
C LEU A 88 -2.86 8.07 1.27
N ALA A 89 -2.57 7.70 2.52
CA ALA A 89 -3.45 7.95 3.66
C ALA A 89 -3.74 9.45 3.87
N HIS A 90 -2.72 10.30 3.67
CA HIS A 90 -2.87 11.75 3.78
C HIS A 90 -3.79 12.27 2.69
N THR A 91 -3.59 11.85 1.43
CA THR A 91 -4.41 12.28 0.29
C THR A 91 -5.87 11.93 0.48
N LEU A 92 -6.18 10.74 1.01
CA LEU A 92 -7.56 10.35 1.32
C LEU A 92 -8.23 11.28 2.35
N LEU A 93 -7.51 11.68 3.41
CA LEU A 93 -8.04 12.62 4.39
C LEU A 93 -8.11 14.07 3.85
N ALA A 94 -7.08 14.51 3.12
CA ALA A 94 -6.99 15.84 2.56
C ALA A 94 -8.08 16.11 1.52
N ALA A 95 -8.44 15.10 0.72
CA ALA A 95 -9.53 15.15 -0.23
C ALA A 95 -10.92 15.03 0.42
N GLY A 96 -11.01 14.74 1.72
CA GLY A 96 -12.27 14.42 2.40
C GLY A 96 -12.83 13.03 2.05
N ALA A 97 -12.10 12.23 1.27
CA ALA A 97 -12.51 10.91 0.82
C ALA A 97 -12.58 9.88 1.96
N ALA A 98 -11.88 10.12 3.08
CA ALA A 98 -12.01 9.35 4.31
C ALA A 98 -12.05 10.26 5.54
N ARG A 99 -12.70 9.81 6.62
CA ARG A 99 -12.70 10.49 7.93
C ARG A 99 -11.59 10.03 8.86
N LYS A 100 -11.17 8.78 8.73
CA LYS A 100 -10.17 8.14 9.60
C LYS A 100 -9.34 7.13 8.81
N ILE A 101 -8.05 7.07 9.11
CA ILE A 101 -7.15 6.02 8.63
C ILE A 101 -6.65 5.21 9.83
N VAL A 102 -6.64 3.89 9.70
CA VAL A 102 -6.06 2.98 10.69
C VAL A 102 -4.90 2.20 10.05
N PHE A 103 -3.71 2.33 10.62
CA PHE A 103 -2.53 1.59 10.18
C PHE A 103 -2.41 0.31 11.01
N GLN A 104 -2.47 -0.83 10.32
CA GLN A 104 -2.38 -2.17 10.88
C GLN A 104 -0.92 -2.63 10.84
N LEU A 105 -0.21 -2.40 11.95
CA LEU A 105 1.25 -2.47 12.11
C LEU A 105 1.68 -3.79 12.79
N LYS A 106 2.96 -4.16 12.64
CA LYS A 106 3.51 -5.35 13.29
C LYS A 106 3.83 -5.08 14.77
N ALA A 107 3.34 -5.94 15.66
CA ALA A 107 3.64 -5.86 17.10
C ALA A 107 5.09 -6.25 17.47
N HIS A 108 5.81 -6.92 16.56
CA HIS A 108 7.16 -7.42 16.79
C HIS A 108 8.01 -7.29 15.52
N PRO A 109 9.36 -7.10 15.62
CA PRO A 109 10.24 -7.17 14.46
C PRO A 109 10.02 -8.46 13.68
N THR A 110 9.61 -8.32 12.42
CA THR A 110 9.21 -9.41 11.53
C THR A 110 9.76 -9.11 10.13
N PHE A 111 10.23 -10.12 9.39
CA PHE A 111 10.76 -9.98 8.02
C PHE A 111 11.79 -8.85 7.79
N VAL A 112 12.60 -8.52 8.80
CA VAL A 112 13.66 -7.49 8.79
C VAL A 112 13.14 -6.05 8.64
N SER A 113 12.37 -5.77 7.58
CA SER A 113 11.92 -4.43 7.21
C SER A 113 10.46 -4.15 7.53
N ASP A 114 9.67 -5.08 8.08
CA ASP A 114 8.26 -4.83 8.32
C ASP A 114 8.02 -3.66 9.28
N ALA A 115 7.08 -2.77 8.94
CA ALA A 115 6.78 -1.57 9.70
C ALA A 115 6.07 -1.85 11.02
N ARG A 116 6.57 -1.22 12.09
CA ARG A 116 5.99 -1.17 13.42
C ARG A 116 5.51 0.23 13.77
N GLU A 117 4.75 0.36 14.87
CA GLU A 117 4.34 1.66 15.37
C GLU A 117 5.55 2.57 15.65
N ALA A 118 6.60 2.01 16.24
CA ALA A 118 7.84 2.73 16.53
C ALA A 118 8.49 3.33 15.27
N ASP A 119 8.49 2.62 14.14
CA ASP A 119 9.08 3.08 12.89
C ASP A 119 8.28 4.23 12.30
N MET A 120 6.95 4.13 12.33
CA MET A 120 6.05 5.18 11.85
C MET A 120 6.17 6.45 12.70
N LEU A 121 6.14 6.32 14.02
CA LEU A 121 6.30 7.46 14.93
C LEU A 121 7.69 8.10 14.79
N TRP A 122 8.73 7.28 14.61
CA TRP A 122 10.08 7.77 14.36
C TRP A 122 10.16 8.56 13.06
N MET A 123 9.55 8.08 11.97
CA MET A 123 9.50 8.78 10.69
C MET A 123 8.79 10.13 10.83
N ILE A 124 7.59 10.15 11.43
CA ILE A 124 6.80 11.37 11.61
C ILE A 124 7.59 12.40 12.43
N LYS A 125 8.19 11.97 13.54
CA LYS A 125 9.01 12.83 14.40
C LYS A 125 10.26 13.35 13.68
N THR A 126 10.88 12.50 12.86
CA THR A 126 12.06 12.89 12.08
C THR A 126 11.69 13.97 11.09
N LEU A 127 10.62 13.77 10.32
CA LEU A 127 10.11 14.74 9.34
C LEU A 127 9.75 16.06 10.01
N SER A 128 8.94 16.04 11.08
CA SER A 128 8.49 17.25 11.77
C SER A 128 9.64 18.02 12.46
N GLY A 129 10.73 17.33 12.80
CA GLY A 129 11.94 17.90 13.39
C GLY A 129 12.98 18.40 12.39
N LEU A 130 12.77 18.25 11.08
CA LEU A 130 13.70 18.75 10.07
C LEU A 130 13.76 20.28 10.09
N ASN A 131 14.92 20.83 9.68
CA ASN A 131 15.07 22.27 9.53
C ASN A 131 14.14 22.77 8.42
N LYS A 132 13.12 23.58 8.77
CA LYS A 132 12.14 24.15 7.84
C LYS A 132 12.76 24.98 6.71
N ASP A 133 13.91 25.61 6.95
CA ASP A 133 14.57 26.46 5.95
C ASP A 133 15.27 25.59 4.89
N GLN A 134 15.65 24.37 5.26
CA GLN A 134 16.31 23.41 4.37
C GLN A 134 15.33 22.42 3.72
N TYR A 135 14.33 21.97 4.47
CA TYR A 135 13.37 20.93 4.05
C TYR A 135 11.91 21.34 4.36
N PRO A 136 11.40 22.46 3.80
CA PRO A 136 10.11 23.02 4.19
C PRO A 136 8.95 22.04 3.97
N ALA A 137 8.93 21.31 2.86
CA ALA A 137 7.85 20.36 2.55
C ALA A 137 7.84 19.16 3.50
N CYS A 138 9.02 18.58 3.78
CA CYS A 138 9.16 17.44 4.69
C CYS A 138 8.78 17.82 6.12
N GLN A 139 9.19 19.01 6.55
CA GLN A 139 8.87 19.53 7.87
C GLN A 139 7.36 19.77 8.02
N ALA A 140 6.75 20.48 7.06
CA ALA A 140 5.32 20.78 7.10
C ALA A 140 4.45 19.51 7.08
N ILE A 141 4.78 18.52 6.22
CA ILE A 141 4.00 17.28 6.18
C ILE A 141 4.17 16.47 7.47
N GLY A 142 5.36 16.46 8.07
CA GLY A 142 5.62 15.85 9.36
C GLY A 142 4.77 16.45 10.48
N GLU A 143 4.65 17.78 10.56
CA GLU A 143 3.76 18.46 11.50
C GLU A 143 2.29 18.07 11.30
N VAL A 144 1.83 18.02 10.04
CA VAL A 144 0.46 17.62 9.71
C VAL A 144 0.21 16.18 10.18
N TRP A 145 1.11 15.25 9.88
CA TRP A 145 0.98 13.85 10.27
C TRP A 145 1.02 13.68 11.80
N GLN A 146 1.86 14.44 12.50
CA GLN A 146 1.86 14.49 13.95
C GLN A 146 0.49 14.93 14.51
N GLY A 147 -0.11 15.95 13.92
CA GLY A 147 -1.47 16.40 14.27
C GLY A 147 -2.56 15.38 13.95
N LEU A 148 -2.42 14.62 12.86
CA LEU A 148 -3.35 13.54 12.50
C LEU A 148 -3.33 12.39 13.51
N VAL A 149 -2.15 12.01 13.98
CA VAL A 149 -1.98 11.01 15.05
C VAL A 149 -2.54 11.55 16.37
N ALA A 150 -2.18 12.78 16.76
CA ALA A 150 -2.64 13.38 18.01
C ALA A 150 -4.17 13.55 18.08
N SER A 151 -4.83 13.79 16.94
CA SER A 151 -6.30 13.91 16.85
C SER A 151 -7.03 12.56 16.71
N GLY A 152 -6.31 11.45 16.55
CA GLY A 152 -6.90 10.13 16.31
C GLY A 152 -7.51 9.93 14.93
N ARG A 153 -7.30 10.89 14.00
CA ARG A 153 -7.67 10.71 12.58
C ARG A 153 -6.74 9.71 11.89
N TRP A 154 -5.51 9.62 12.35
CA TRP A 154 -4.64 8.47 12.12
C TRP A 154 -4.54 7.67 13.42
N GLU A 155 -4.93 6.41 13.37
CA GLU A 155 -4.76 5.46 14.47
C GLU A 155 -3.73 4.41 14.08
N LEU A 156 -2.81 4.11 15.00
CA LEU A 156 -1.78 3.11 14.82
C LEU A 156 -2.19 1.90 15.68
N ARG A 157 -2.31 0.73 15.07
CA ARG A 157 -2.69 -0.50 15.76
C ARG A 157 -1.67 -1.59 15.50
N GLU A 158 -1.03 -2.06 16.55
CA GLU A 158 -0.19 -3.26 16.49
C GLU A 158 -1.01 -4.50 16.84
N ASP A 159 -0.81 -5.58 16.10
CA ASP A 159 -1.37 -6.90 16.43
C ASP A 159 -0.38 -8.01 16.07
N PHE A 160 -0.25 -9.01 16.93
CA PHE A 160 0.63 -10.16 16.69
C PHE A 160 0.18 -11.02 15.52
N PHE A 161 -1.11 -11.01 15.17
CA PHE A 161 -1.62 -11.67 13.97
C PHE A 161 -0.89 -11.19 12.71
N TRP A 162 -0.55 -9.90 12.63
CA TRP A 162 0.19 -9.38 11.49
C TRP A 162 1.62 -9.92 11.40
N CYS A 163 2.20 -10.41 12.50
CA CYS A 163 3.51 -11.05 12.56
C CYS A 163 3.49 -12.56 12.24
N GLN A 164 2.32 -13.19 12.15
CA GLN A 164 2.20 -14.63 11.96
C GLN A 164 2.16 -15.03 10.46
N PRO A 165 2.54 -16.26 10.11
CA PRO A 165 2.42 -16.78 8.74
C PRO A 165 0.99 -17.16 8.37
N ASN A 166 0.04 -17.12 9.31
CA ASN A 166 -1.31 -17.60 9.11
C ASN A 166 -2.02 -16.87 7.96
N PRO A 167 -2.80 -17.60 7.15
CA PRO A 167 -3.62 -17.01 6.11
C PRO A 167 -4.69 -16.09 6.71
N PHE A 168 -5.15 -15.11 5.94
CA PHE A 168 -6.07 -14.09 6.47
C PHE A 168 -7.47 -14.65 6.83
N TRP A 169 -7.87 -15.83 6.35
CA TRP A 169 -9.12 -16.45 6.81
C TRP A 169 -9.05 -16.95 8.27
N GLU A 170 -7.86 -17.12 8.82
CA GLU A 170 -7.61 -17.45 10.25
C GLU A 170 -7.47 -16.19 11.14
N MET A 171 -7.82 -15.02 10.61
CA MET A 171 -7.85 -13.77 11.38
C MET A 171 -8.73 -13.93 12.64
N PRO A 172 -8.23 -13.51 13.82
CA PRO A 172 -9.01 -13.56 15.07
C PRO A 172 -10.32 -12.79 14.95
N ASP A 173 -11.37 -13.28 15.62
CA ASP A 173 -12.70 -12.67 15.58
C ASP A 173 -12.70 -11.19 16.00
N SER A 174 -11.86 -10.81 16.98
CA SER A 174 -11.73 -9.41 17.41
C SER A 174 -11.33 -8.47 16.25
N LEU A 175 -10.32 -8.87 15.48
CA LEU A 175 -9.80 -8.10 14.36
C LEU A 175 -10.76 -8.17 13.15
N ARG A 176 -11.32 -9.36 12.90
CA ARG A 176 -12.30 -9.57 11.84
C ARG A 176 -13.55 -8.72 12.03
N ASN A 177 -14.12 -8.72 13.24
CA ASN A 177 -15.33 -7.97 13.56
C ASN A 177 -15.07 -6.46 13.50
N ASP A 178 -13.93 -6.01 14.03
CA ASP A 178 -13.53 -4.59 13.93
C ASP A 178 -13.43 -4.13 12.47
N LEU A 179 -12.78 -4.91 11.60
CA LEU A 179 -12.69 -4.60 10.17
C LEU A 179 -14.06 -4.62 9.48
N SER A 180 -14.93 -5.61 9.78
CA SER A 180 -16.24 -5.70 9.13
C SER A 180 -17.19 -4.58 9.54
N GLU A 181 -17.15 -4.19 10.81
CA GLU A 181 -18.11 -3.23 11.37
C GLU A 181 -17.69 -1.78 11.10
N ASN A 182 -16.37 -1.53 11.05
CA ASN A 182 -15.86 -0.16 11.03
C ASN A 182 -15.16 0.21 9.73
N SER A 183 -14.52 -0.73 9.02
CA SER A 183 -13.70 -0.39 7.85
C SER A 183 -14.50 -0.42 6.55
N SER A 184 -14.41 0.65 5.77
CA SER A 184 -15.05 0.76 4.46
C SER A 184 -14.18 0.21 3.32
N LEU A 185 -12.86 0.14 3.54
CA LEU A 185 -11.86 -0.33 2.58
C LEU A 185 -10.56 -0.65 3.32
N VAL A 186 -9.93 -1.77 2.98
CA VAL A 186 -8.60 -2.13 3.47
C VAL A 186 -7.62 -2.19 2.31
N PHE A 187 -6.56 -1.38 2.38
CA PHE A 187 -5.38 -1.55 1.55
C PHE A 187 -4.47 -2.62 2.18
N VAL A 188 -4.11 -3.64 1.40
CA VAL A 188 -3.17 -4.68 1.81
C VAL A 188 -1.90 -4.53 1.00
N LYS A 189 -0.80 -4.16 1.68
CA LYS A 189 0.48 -3.86 1.03
C LYS A 189 1.37 -5.09 0.92
N GLY A 190 2.11 -5.19 -0.18
CA GLY A 190 3.26 -6.08 -0.26
C GLY A 190 2.96 -7.54 -0.58
N ASP A 191 4.05 -8.28 -0.85
CA ASP A 191 3.98 -9.67 -1.31
C ASP A 191 3.58 -10.64 -0.19
N ALA A 192 4.13 -10.48 1.01
CA ALA A 192 3.85 -11.35 2.14
C ALA A 192 2.37 -11.32 2.54
N ASN A 193 1.79 -10.12 2.63
CA ASN A 193 0.36 -10.00 2.94
C ASN A 193 -0.53 -10.51 1.79
N TYR A 194 -0.15 -10.32 0.53
CA TYR A 194 -0.90 -10.89 -0.60
C TYR A 194 -0.87 -12.42 -0.59
N ARG A 195 0.29 -13.02 -0.31
CA ARG A 195 0.38 -14.48 -0.14
C ARG A 195 -0.53 -14.96 0.99
N ARG A 196 -0.57 -14.25 2.12
CA ARG A 196 -1.50 -14.57 3.23
C ARG A 196 -2.98 -14.37 2.87
N LEU A 197 -3.33 -13.40 2.01
CA LEU A 197 -4.68 -13.25 1.45
C LEU A 197 -5.11 -14.49 0.65
N LEU A 198 -4.19 -15.08 -0.11
CA LEU A 198 -4.44 -16.29 -0.91
C LEU A 198 -4.17 -17.59 -0.11
N GLY A 199 -3.69 -17.43 1.13
CA GLY A 199 -3.04 -18.42 1.99
C GLY A 199 -2.00 -19.30 1.31
N ASP A 200 -1.20 -18.65 0.48
CA ASP A 200 -0.02 -19.22 -0.18
C ASP A 200 -0.33 -20.45 -1.04
N ARG A 201 -1.53 -20.51 -1.60
CA ARG A 201 -2.01 -21.59 -2.46
C ARG A 201 -1.87 -21.27 -3.94
N HIS A 202 -1.67 -22.32 -4.74
CA HIS A 202 -1.66 -22.23 -6.20
C HIS A 202 -3.08 -22.19 -6.74
N TRP A 203 -3.63 -20.98 -6.87
CA TRP A 203 -4.88 -20.74 -7.59
C TRP A 203 -4.61 -20.66 -9.10
N PRO A 204 -5.51 -21.13 -9.96
CA PRO A 204 -5.48 -20.76 -11.37
C PRO A 204 -5.42 -19.23 -11.51
N LEU A 205 -4.49 -18.72 -12.31
CA LEU A 205 -4.21 -17.28 -12.40
C LEU A 205 -5.42 -16.44 -12.82
N ASP A 206 -6.36 -17.04 -13.55
CA ASP A 206 -7.62 -16.46 -14.02
C ASP A 206 -8.79 -16.61 -13.03
N THR A 207 -8.59 -17.29 -11.89
CA THR A 207 -9.60 -17.35 -10.82
C THR A 207 -9.88 -15.94 -10.32
N PRO A 208 -11.13 -15.46 -10.30
CA PRO A 208 -11.44 -14.10 -9.85
C PRO A 208 -10.92 -13.85 -8.44
N PHE A 209 -10.27 -12.69 -8.22
CA PHE A 209 -9.78 -12.30 -6.89
C PHE A 209 -10.92 -12.24 -5.86
N SER A 210 -12.11 -11.83 -6.29
CA SER A 210 -13.34 -11.82 -5.48
C SER A 210 -13.74 -13.20 -4.97
N ASP A 211 -13.47 -14.26 -5.73
CA ASP A 211 -13.86 -15.63 -5.35
C ASP A 211 -12.90 -16.17 -4.30
N VAL A 212 -11.60 -15.87 -4.44
CA VAL A 212 -10.56 -16.28 -3.49
C VAL A 212 -10.65 -15.50 -2.19
N CYS A 213 -10.94 -14.19 -2.26
CA CYS A 213 -10.96 -13.29 -1.11
C CYS A 213 -12.37 -13.01 -0.56
N ASN A 214 -13.39 -13.80 -0.93
CA ASN A 214 -14.77 -13.59 -0.47
C ASN A 214 -14.94 -13.67 1.06
N TYR A 215 -14.00 -14.30 1.76
CA TYR A 215 -13.99 -14.43 3.21
C TYR A 215 -13.55 -13.14 3.92
N PHE A 216 -12.94 -12.19 3.20
CA PHE A 216 -12.37 -10.99 3.80
C PHE A 216 -13.52 -10.10 4.33
N PRO A 217 -13.43 -9.56 5.56
CA PRO A 217 -14.57 -8.98 6.27
C PRO A 217 -15.16 -7.71 5.63
N THR A 218 -14.47 -7.09 4.67
CA THR A 218 -14.89 -5.84 4.01
C THR A 218 -14.26 -5.75 2.61
N LYS A 219 -14.38 -4.61 1.93
CA LYS A 219 -13.70 -4.36 0.65
C LYS A 219 -12.19 -4.33 0.85
N VAL A 220 -11.47 -5.02 -0.03
CA VAL A 220 -10.01 -5.14 0.03
C VAL A 220 -9.39 -4.77 -1.31
N CYS A 221 -8.33 -3.97 -1.25
CA CYS A 221 -7.48 -3.63 -2.39
C CYS A 221 -6.06 -4.07 -2.06
N ALA A 222 -5.51 -5.00 -2.83
CA ALA A 222 -4.13 -5.44 -2.64
C ALA A 222 -3.18 -4.67 -3.55
N LEU A 223 -2.20 -3.97 -2.96
CA LEU A 223 -1.15 -3.26 -3.67
C LEU A 223 0.14 -4.07 -3.57
N ARG A 224 0.37 -4.91 -4.56
CA ARG A 224 1.41 -5.93 -4.53
C ARG A 224 2.37 -5.82 -5.71
N THR A 225 3.63 -5.58 -5.40
CA THR A 225 4.75 -5.88 -6.30
C THR A 225 5.06 -7.38 -6.19
N LEU A 226 5.12 -8.09 -7.31
CA LEU A 226 5.15 -9.56 -7.35
C LEU A 226 6.55 -10.11 -6.98
N LYS A 227 6.67 -10.73 -5.79
CA LYS A 227 7.91 -11.37 -5.30
C LYS A 227 7.72 -12.86 -4.97
N GLY A 228 6.61 -13.45 -5.43
CA GLY A 228 6.27 -14.86 -5.26
C GLY A 228 5.40 -15.37 -6.41
N GLU A 229 5.44 -16.67 -6.67
CA GLU A 229 4.79 -17.32 -7.83
C GLU A 229 3.27 -17.52 -7.67
N VAL A 230 2.71 -17.10 -6.54
CA VAL A 230 1.27 -17.19 -6.23
C VAL A 230 0.53 -15.98 -6.80
N GLY A 231 -0.65 -16.17 -7.40
CA GLY A 231 -1.46 -15.10 -7.97
C GLY A 231 -2.86 -15.56 -8.36
N CYS A 232 -3.79 -14.61 -8.53
CA CYS A 232 -5.12 -14.82 -9.08
C CYS A 232 -5.68 -13.49 -9.66
N GLY A 233 -6.81 -13.55 -10.35
CA GLY A 233 -7.52 -12.38 -10.88
C GLY A 233 -6.94 -11.80 -12.17
N LEU A 234 -6.04 -12.50 -12.86
CA LEU A 234 -5.48 -12.03 -14.12
C LEU A 234 -6.50 -12.18 -15.26
N PRO A 235 -6.61 -11.21 -16.19
CA PRO A 235 -7.44 -11.36 -17.37
C PRO A 235 -7.04 -12.59 -18.19
N ALA A 236 -8.01 -13.34 -18.71
CA ALA A 236 -7.76 -14.57 -19.48
C ALA A 236 -6.77 -14.34 -20.65
N ALA A 237 -6.85 -13.19 -21.33
CA ALA A 237 -5.91 -12.79 -22.37
C ALA A 237 -4.46 -12.67 -21.87
N ARG A 238 -4.27 -12.15 -20.65
CA ARG A 238 -2.94 -12.02 -20.02
C ARG A 238 -2.40 -13.38 -19.60
N VAL A 239 -3.25 -14.25 -19.04
CA VAL A 239 -2.87 -15.64 -18.71
C VAL A 239 -2.46 -16.41 -19.96
N ALA A 240 -3.20 -16.26 -21.06
CA ALA A 240 -2.86 -16.87 -22.35
C ALA A 240 -1.52 -16.34 -22.89
N ALA A 241 -1.28 -15.04 -22.82
CA ALA A 241 -0.01 -14.43 -23.24
C ALA A 241 1.19 -14.92 -22.42
N LEU A 242 1.05 -15.04 -21.10
CA LEU A 242 2.09 -15.58 -20.22
C LEU A 242 2.42 -17.03 -20.55
N ARG A 243 1.39 -17.87 -20.77
CA ARG A 243 1.57 -19.27 -21.19
C ARG A 243 2.25 -19.39 -22.55
N ALA A 244 1.85 -18.57 -23.53
CA ALA A 244 2.42 -18.58 -24.88
C ALA A 244 3.88 -18.13 -24.93
N ALA A 245 4.28 -17.23 -24.03
CA ALA A 245 5.66 -16.77 -23.91
C ALA A 245 6.56 -17.75 -23.12
N GLU A 246 6.03 -18.90 -22.67
CA GLU A 246 6.67 -19.77 -21.66
C GLU A 246 7.14 -18.96 -20.43
N ALA A 247 6.49 -17.83 -20.19
CA ALA A 247 6.83 -16.91 -19.13
C ALA A 247 6.18 -17.40 -17.85
N VAL A 248 7.00 -17.87 -16.92
CA VAL A 248 6.58 -18.04 -15.53
C VAL A 248 6.32 -16.65 -14.96
N VAL A 249 5.29 -16.53 -14.11
CA VAL A 249 5.10 -15.36 -13.25
C VAL A 249 6.26 -15.35 -12.25
N ARG A 250 7.39 -14.75 -12.65
CA ARG A 250 8.64 -14.82 -11.90
C ARG A 250 8.65 -13.80 -10.76
N ALA A 251 9.12 -14.26 -9.60
CA ALA A 251 9.36 -13.47 -8.40
C ALA A 251 10.56 -12.51 -8.53
N GLU A 252 10.56 -11.63 -9.53
CA GLU A 252 11.67 -10.70 -9.77
C GLU A 252 11.43 -9.30 -9.16
N GLY A 253 10.26 -9.10 -8.53
CA GLY A 253 9.79 -7.79 -8.10
C GLY A 253 9.20 -7.05 -9.29
#